data_AF-A0AA43GPX5-F1
#
_entry.id   AF-A0AA43GPX5-F1
#
_cell.length_a   1.000
_cell.length_b   1.000
_cell.length_c   1.000
_cell.angle_alpha   90.00
_cell.angle_beta   90.00
_cell.angle_gamma   90.00
#
_symmetry.space_group_name_H-M   'P 1'
#
loop_
_entity.id
_entity.type
_entity.pdbx_description
1 polymer ?
#
loop_
_entity_poly.entity_id
_entity_poly.type
_entity_poly.pdbx_seq_one_letter_code
_entity_poly.pdbx_strand_id
1 'polypeptide(L)'
;MFSITTSLATQEIPQEILFIDSQVPAVSQLLAGVKPGIAVILLDSAKDGLEQITATLAQYPSTTLHLVSHGSPGCLYLGDTQLNLDTLHRYSQQLQQWHISNLLLYGCNVAAGAAGEEFIQRLSNLTGAKVAASKTLTGSAALNGDWNLEVTTGDMDLSLAFTSHAMFNYQGVLSLTKVGSEFQVNTYASNAQANPSITTLKDGGFVVTWQSDVQDGSGNGVYGQR
;
A
#
# COMPACT_ATOMS: atom_id res chain seq x y z
N MET A 1 42.40 -36.46 0.75
CA MET A 1 41.14 -36.69 1.50
C MET A 1 40.94 -35.48 2.40
N PHE A 2 40.35 -34.40 1.89
CA PHE A 2 40.03 -33.21 2.67
C PHE A 2 38.53 -33.22 2.92
N SER A 3 38.13 -33.55 4.15
CA SER A 3 36.75 -33.39 4.61
C SER A 3 36.59 -31.96 5.11
N ILE A 4 35.76 -31.17 4.44
CA ILE A 4 35.29 -29.90 4.98
C ILE A 4 33.89 -30.15 5.53
N THR A 5 33.79 -30.19 6.85
CA THR A 5 32.53 -30.23 7.59
C THR A 5 31.82 -28.89 7.36
N THR A 6 30.75 -28.87 6.56
CA THR A 6 29.92 -27.67 6.41
C THR A 6 29.05 -27.53 7.65
N SER A 7 29.38 -26.54 8.48
CA SER A 7 28.53 -26.09 9.57
C SER A 7 27.19 -25.59 9.02
N LEU A 8 26.08 -26.16 9.50
CA LEU A 8 24.74 -25.62 9.30
C LEU A 8 24.62 -24.34 10.13
N ALA A 9 24.92 -23.19 9.52
CA ALA A 9 24.53 -21.92 10.10
C ALA A 9 23.00 -21.87 10.14
N THR A 10 22.43 -21.81 11.35
CA THR A 10 21.03 -21.47 11.55
C THR A 10 20.79 -20.08 10.96
N GLN A 11 19.99 -19.99 9.90
CA GLN A 11 19.55 -18.72 9.35
C GLN A 11 18.69 -18.03 10.42
N GLU A 12 19.20 -16.98 11.06
CA GLU A 12 18.46 -16.25 12.09
C GLU A 12 17.16 -15.72 11.48
N ILE A 13 16.04 -16.02 12.14
CA ILE A 13 14.72 -15.54 11.70
C ILE A 13 14.65 -14.04 11.98
N PRO A 14 14.40 -13.19 10.97
CA PRO A 14 14.35 -11.76 11.16
C PRO A 14 13.18 -11.36 12.07
N GLN A 15 13.46 -10.56 13.10
CA GLN A 15 12.41 -10.01 13.98
C GLN A 15 11.59 -8.91 13.30
N GLU A 16 12.20 -8.21 12.34
CA GLU A 16 11.61 -7.10 11.60
C GLU A 16 11.82 -7.30 10.09
N ILE A 17 10.76 -7.04 9.32
CA ILE A 17 10.78 -7.13 7.87
C ILE A 17 10.15 -5.88 7.25
N LEU A 18 10.76 -5.38 6.19
CA LEU A 18 10.34 -4.23 5.41
C LEU A 18 9.98 -4.68 3.99
N PHE A 19 8.72 -4.46 3.63
CA PHE A 19 8.25 -4.56 2.25
C PHE A 19 8.21 -3.17 1.64
N ILE A 20 8.76 -3.03 0.43
CA ILE A 20 8.69 -1.80 -0.36
C ILE A 20 8.04 -2.12 -1.69
N ASP A 21 6.93 -1.47 -1.99
CA ASP A 21 6.32 -1.51 -3.31
C ASP A 21 7.27 -0.92 -4.36
N SER A 22 7.51 -1.65 -5.46
CA SER A 22 8.49 -1.22 -6.46
C SER A 22 8.10 0.05 -7.25
N GLN A 23 6.86 0.51 -7.14
CA GLN A 23 6.37 1.72 -7.82
C GLN A 23 6.61 2.99 -7.01
N VAL A 24 7.04 2.91 -5.74
CA VAL A 24 7.34 4.12 -4.97
C VAL A 24 8.55 4.87 -5.56
N PRO A 25 8.59 6.21 -5.50
CA PRO A 25 9.68 6.95 -6.10
C PRO A 25 11.00 6.70 -5.36
N ALA A 26 12.10 6.68 -6.12
CA ALA A 26 13.47 6.61 -5.60
C ALA A 26 13.73 5.44 -4.60
N VAL A 27 13.21 4.24 -4.90
CA VAL A 27 13.42 3.01 -4.10
C VAL A 27 14.88 2.80 -3.69
N SER A 28 15.84 3.07 -4.58
CA SER A 28 17.27 2.92 -4.28
C SER A 28 17.75 3.78 -3.12
N GLN A 29 17.19 4.98 -2.93
CA GLN A 29 17.49 5.85 -1.78
C GLN A 29 16.93 5.26 -0.49
N LEU A 30 15.71 4.70 -0.54
CA LEU A 30 15.10 4.04 0.62
C LEU A 30 15.89 2.81 1.03
N LEU A 31 16.27 1.96 0.06
CA LEU A 31 17.07 0.76 0.30
C LEU A 31 18.42 1.06 0.96
N ALA A 32 19.12 2.10 0.49
CA ALA A 32 20.38 2.53 1.09
C ALA A 32 20.22 3.05 2.54
N GLY A 33 18.98 3.38 2.93
CA GLY A 33 18.64 4.01 4.18
C GLY A 33 18.06 3.12 5.26
N VAL A 34 17.84 1.83 4.97
CA VAL A 34 17.24 0.87 5.90
C VAL A 34 18.18 0.64 7.09
N LYS A 35 17.63 0.62 8.31
CA LYS A 35 18.40 0.32 9.52
C LYS A 35 18.97 -1.11 9.47
N PRO A 36 20.17 -1.36 10.01
CA PRO A 36 20.74 -2.70 10.08
C PRO A 36 19.81 -3.68 10.82
N GLY A 37 19.76 -4.93 10.36
CA GLY A 37 18.97 -6.00 10.99
C GLY A 37 17.53 -6.14 10.50
N ILE A 38 17.03 -5.21 9.69
CA ILE A 38 15.72 -5.31 9.05
C ILE A 38 15.86 -6.05 7.71
N ALA A 39 15.13 -7.16 7.55
CA ALA A 39 15.06 -7.85 6.27
C ALA A 39 14.26 -7.03 5.26
N VAL A 40 14.70 -6.93 4.00
CA VAL A 40 14.04 -6.08 2.99
C VAL A 40 13.58 -6.90 1.80
N ILE A 41 12.34 -6.68 1.38
CA ILE A 41 11.69 -7.35 0.26
C ILE A 41 11.08 -6.28 -0.65
N LEU A 42 11.41 -6.35 -1.95
CA LEU A 42 10.75 -5.53 -2.96
C LEU A 42 9.55 -6.29 -3.52
N LEU A 43 8.38 -5.64 -3.51
CA LEU A 43 7.18 -6.21 -4.12
C LEU A 43 7.20 -5.98 -5.63
N ASP A 44 6.90 -7.03 -6.37
CA ASP A 44 6.69 -6.99 -7.81
C ASP A 44 5.38 -6.25 -8.11
N SER A 45 5.46 -5.19 -8.92
CA SER A 45 4.32 -4.33 -9.25
C SER A 45 3.26 -5.00 -10.10
N ALA A 46 3.59 -6.13 -10.75
CA ALA A 46 2.69 -6.87 -11.64
C ALA A 46 1.97 -8.04 -10.96
N LYS A 47 2.05 -8.15 -9.62
CA LYS A 47 1.46 -9.25 -8.85
C LYS A 47 0.71 -8.72 -7.63
N ASP A 48 -0.17 -9.52 -7.08
CA ASP A 48 -0.86 -9.21 -5.83
C ASP A 48 0.15 -9.03 -4.69
N GLY A 49 0.22 -7.82 -4.13
CA GLY A 49 1.17 -7.49 -3.06
C GLY A 49 0.89 -8.22 -1.76
N LEU A 50 -0.38 -8.52 -1.44
CA LEU A 50 -0.77 -9.22 -0.21
C LEU A 50 -0.42 -10.71 -0.30
N GLU A 51 -0.56 -11.33 -1.46
CA GLU A 51 -0.08 -12.69 -1.70
C GLU A 51 1.43 -12.79 -1.51
N GLN A 52 2.19 -11.84 -2.06
CA GLN A 52 3.65 -11.77 -1.90
C GLN A 52 4.08 -11.61 -0.44
N ILE A 53 3.44 -10.69 0.30
CA ILE A 53 3.70 -10.50 1.74
C ILE A 53 3.39 -11.78 2.52
N THR A 54 2.22 -12.36 2.29
CA THR A 54 1.76 -13.57 3.00
C THR A 54 2.70 -14.75 2.76
N ALA A 55 3.08 -14.99 1.50
CA ALA A 55 4.00 -16.06 1.14
C ALA A 55 5.41 -15.86 1.75
N THR A 56 5.83 -14.60 1.92
CA THR A 56 7.10 -14.25 2.54
C THR A 56 7.06 -14.48 4.05
N LEU A 57 6.02 -14.00 4.75
CA LEU A 57 5.86 -14.19 6.20
C LEU A 57 5.70 -15.66 6.59
N ALA A 58 5.12 -16.49 5.72
CA ALA A 58 5.06 -17.94 5.93
C ALA A 58 6.46 -18.59 5.95
N GLN A 59 7.42 -18.04 5.20
CA GLN A 59 8.81 -18.54 5.15
C GLN A 59 9.71 -17.88 6.20
N TYR A 60 9.48 -16.59 6.45
CA TYR A 60 10.27 -15.77 7.37
C TYR A 60 9.32 -15.08 8.35
N PRO A 61 8.85 -15.78 9.40
CA PRO A 61 7.98 -15.18 10.40
C PRO A 61 8.67 -14.01 11.08
N SER A 62 7.97 -12.89 11.23
CA SER A 62 8.50 -11.68 11.87
C SER A 62 7.45 -11.09 12.82
N THR A 63 7.87 -10.33 13.83
CA THR A 63 6.95 -9.70 14.78
C THR A 63 6.56 -8.29 14.38
N THR A 64 7.43 -7.59 13.64
CA THR A 64 7.19 -6.24 13.14
C THR A 64 7.27 -6.23 11.63
N LEU A 65 6.22 -5.74 10.99
CA LEU A 65 6.16 -5.52 9.56
C LEU A 65 6.16 -4.03 9.27
N HIS A 66 7.06 -3.61 8.38
CA HIS A 66 7.09 -2.29 7.78
C HIS A 66 6.61 -2.39 6.33
N LEU A 67 5.72 -1.49 5.92
CA LEU A 67 5.15 -1.51 4.58
C LEU A 67 5.23 -0.13 3.93
N VAL A 68 6.05 -0.02 2.90
CA VAL A 68 6.23 1.21 2.13
C VAL A 68 5.51 1.09 0.81
N SER A 69 4.59 2.01 0.56
CA SER A 69 3.75 2.00 -0.63
C SER A 69 3.17 3.38 -0.89
N HIS A 70 2.52 3.56 -2.04
CA HIS A 70 1.64 4.70 -2.17
C HIS A 70 0.43 4.57 -1.25
N GLY A 71 -0.10 5.70 -0.78
CA GLY A 71 -1.29 5.75 0.07
C GLY A 71 -2.31 6.80 -0.38
N SER A 72 -3.54 6.59 0.07
CA SER A 72 -4.64 7.57 0.08
C SER A 72 -5.55 7.28 1.29
N PRO A 73 -6.50 8.16 1.66
CA PRO A 73 -7.39 7.94 2.80
C PRO A 73 -8.05 6.55 2.79
N GLY A 74 -7.66 5.69 3.72
CA GLY A 74 -8.19 4.32 3.87
C GLY A 74 -7.72 3.31 2.83
N CYS A 75 -6.61 3.57 2.11
CA CYS A 75 -6.12 2.68 1.06
C CYS A 75 -4.58 2.64 0.96
N LEU A 76 -4.05 1.44 0.73
CA LEU A 76 -2.66 1.17 0.33
C LEU A 76 -2.61 0.55 -1.06
N TYR A 77 -1.58 0.88 -1.83
CA TYR A 77 -1.36 0.34 -3.18
C TYR A 77 -0.15 -0.60 -3.17
N LEU A 78 -0.39 -1.90 -3.36
CA LEU A 78 0.59 -2.96 -3.16
C LEU A 78 0.60 -3.91 -4.34
N GLY A 79 1.65 -3.82 -5.15
CA GLY A 79 1.72 -4.51 -6.42
C GLY A 79 0.65 -4.00 -7.39
N ASP A 80 -0.16 -4.92 -7.89
CA ASP A 80 -1.34 -4.62 -8.71
C ASP A 80 -2.64 -4.45 -7.89
N THR A 81 -2.53 -4.48 -6.56
CA THR A 81 -3.66 -4.61 -5.64
C THR A 81 -3.85 -3.37 -4.79
N GLN A 82 -5.12 -3.09 -4.46
CA GLN A 82 -5.50 -2.06 -3.49
C GLN A 82 -6.02 -2.72 -2.22
N LEU A 83 -5.42 -2.40 -1.08
CA LEU A 83 -5.90 -2.81 0.23
C LEU A 83 -6.68 -1.67 0.87
N ASN A 84 -8.00 -1.80 0.94
CA ASN A 84 -8.92 -0.81 1.49
C ASN A 84 -10.17 -1.49 2.09
N LEU A 85 -11.13 -0.72 2.62
CA LEU A 85 -12.34 -1.26 3.25
C LEU A 85 -13.17 -2.15 2.32
N ASP A 86 -13.18 -1.88 1.01
CA ASP A 86 -13.93 -2.66 0.03
C ASP A 86 -13.25 -3.99 -0.30
N THR A 87 -11.91 -4.06 -0.23
CA THR A 87 -11.15 -5.27 -0.59
C THR A 87 -10.72 -6.11 0.62
N LEU A 88 -10.69 -5.54 1.82
CA LEU A 88 -10.20 -6.20 3.05
C LEU A 88 -10.86 -7.55 3.35
N HIS A 89 -12.15 -7.70 3.02
CA HIS A 89 -12.86 -8.96 3.26
C HIS A 89 -12.26 -10.14 2.49
N ARG A 90 -11.70 -9.89 1.30
CA ARG A 90 -11.07 -10.92 0.45
C ARG A 90 -9.78 -11.46 1.06
N TYR A 91 -9.03 -10.59 1.74
CA TYR A 91 -7.72 -10.90 2.33
C TYR A 91 -7.80 -11.32 3.80
N SER A 92 -9.00 -11.44 4.38
CA SER A 92 -9.20 -11.68 5.82
C SER A 92 -8.43 -12.90 6.34
N GLN A 93 -8.50 -14.03 5.64
CA GLN A 93 -7.78 -15.25 6.04
C GLN A 93 -6.26 -15.08 5.97
N GLN A 94 -5.75 -14.41 4.93
CA GLN A 94 -4.31 -14.17 4.78
C GLN A 94 -3.80 -13.25 5.91
N LEU A 95 -4.49 -12.14 6.17
CA LEU A 95 -4.12 -11.17 7.20
C LEU A 95 -4.13 -11.79 8.61
N GLN A 96 -5.07 -12.67 8.91
CA GLN A 96 -5.14 -13.41 10.18
C GLN A 96 -3.96 -14.38 10.36
N GLN A 97 -3.34 -14.85 9.28
CA GLN A 97 -2.23 -15.79 9.32
C GLN A 97 -0.86 -15.12 9.45
N TRP A 98 -0.78 -13.79 9.39
CA TRP A 98 0.51 -13.09 9.46
C TRP A 98 1.16 -13.21 10.84
N HIS A 99 0.39 -13.38 11.91
CA HIS A 99 0.87 -13.54 13.30
C HIS A 99 1.90 -12.47 13.72
N ILE A 100 1.71 -11.24 13.25
CA ILE A 100 2.55 -10.07 13.57
C ILE A 100 2.02 -9.34 14.80
N SER A 101 2.89 -8.64 15.51
CA SER A 101 2.54 -7.79 16.66
C SER A 101 2.40 -6.32 16.26
N ASN A 102 3.22 -5.84 15.32
CA ASN A 102 3.26 -4.45 14.90
C ASN A 102 3.24 -4.34 13.38
N LEU A 103 2.46 -3.39 12.86
CA LEU A 103 2.38 -3.05 11.45
C LEU A 103 2.56 -1.54 11.27
N LEU A 104 3.66 -1.14 10.62
CA LEU A 104 3.96 0.27 10.34
C LEU A 104 3.76 0.54 8.85
N LEU A 105 2.83 1.44 8.55
CA LEU A 105 2.39 1.76 7.19
C LEU A 105 2.95 3.11 6.75
N TYR A 106 3.91 3.08 5.83
CA TYR A 106 4.48 4.25 5.18
C TYR A 106 3.73 4.46 3.86
N GLY A 107 2.76 5.36 3.88
CA GLY A 107 1.97 5.75 2.72
C GLY A 107 1.22 7.04 3.03
N CYS A 108 1.14 7.94 2.05
CA CYS A 108 0.51 9.24 2.28
C CYS A 108 -0.96 9.08 2.68
N ASN A 109 -1.37 9.78 3.74
CA ASN A 109 -2.76 9.96 4.16
C ASN A 109 -3.54 8.67 4.44
N VAL A 110 -2.88 7.53 4.65
CA VAL A 110 -3.57 6.23 4.85
C VAL A 110 -4.57 6.26 6.00
N ALA A 111 -4.24 6.96 7.09
CA ALA A 111 -5.09 7.13 8.27
C ALA A 111 -5.85 8.47 8.28
N ALA A 112 -5.92 9.18 7.14
CA ALA A 112 -6.60 10.46 7.07
C ALA A 112 -8.12 10.31 7.07
N GLY A 113 -8.78 11.10 7.91
CA GLY A 113 -10.24 11.15 8.02
C GLY A 113 -10.88 9.87 8.56
N ALA A 114 -12.22 9.85 8.59
CA ALA A 114 -12.98 8.73 9.13
C ALA A 114 -12.70 7.41 8.40
N ALA A 115 -12.57 7.45 7.07
CA ALA A 115 -12.26 6.27 6.26
C ALA A 115 -10.87 5.70 6.59
N GLY A 116 -9.86 6.55 6.77
CA GLY A 116 -8.52 6.12 7.14
C GLY A 116 -8.45 5.52 8.54
N GLU A 117 -9.10 6.14 9.51
CA GLU A 117 -9.17 5.64 10.89
C GLU A 117 -9.92 4.30 10.98
N GLU A 118 -11.04 4.15 10.27
CA GLU A 118 -11.77 2.88 10.18
C GLU A 118 -10.93 1.79 9.51
N PHE A 119 -10.24 2.12 8.42
CA PHE A 119 -9.37 1.20 7.70
C PHE A 119 -8.27 0.62 8.61
N ILE A 120 -7.51 1.47 9.31
CA ILE A 120 -6.44 0.98 10.18
C ILE A 120 -6.98 0.19 11.37
N GLN A 121 -8.16 0.55 11.91
CA GLN A 121 -8.78 -0.20 13.00
C GLN A 121 -9.22 -1.59 12.52
N ARG A 122 -9.79 -1.67 11.31
CA ARG A 122 -10.19 -2.95 10.71
C ARG A 122 -8.99 -3.83 10.43
N LEU A 123 -7.89 -3.25 9.94
CA LEU A 123 -6.65 -3.96 9.70
C LEU A 123 -6.02 -4.47 11.01
N SER A 124 -6.03 -3.66 12.07
CA SER A 124 -5.59 -4.06 13.41
C SER A 124 -6.41 -5.24 13.94
N ASN A 125 -7.74 -5.21 13.80
CA ASN A 125 -8.61 -6.30 14.22
C ASN A 125 -8.38 -7.61 13.43
N LEU A 126 -8.08 -7.51 12.13
CA LEU A 126 -7.85 -8.68 11.28
C LEU A 126 -6.49 -9.32 11.50
N THR A 127 -5.44 -8.50 11.64
CA THR A 127 -4.06 -8.98 11.82
C THR A 127 -3.75 -9.34 13.28
N GLY A 128 -4.50 -8.77 14.23
CA GLY A 128 -4.17 -8.81 15.66
C GLY A 128 -3.02 -7.87 16.05
N ALA A 129 -2.44 -7.15 15.08
CA ALA A 129 -1.33 -6.24 15.30
C ALA A 129 -1.80 -4.85 15.72
N LYS A 130 -0.93 -4.14 16.44
CA LYS A 130 -1.02 -2.68 16.55
C LYS A 130 -0.61 -2.10 15.20
N VAL A 131 -1.39 -1.15 14.69
CA VAL A 131 -1.15 -0.53 13.38
C VAL A 131 -0.79 0.93 13.58
N ALA A 132 0.27 1.40 12.91
CA ALA A 132 0.66 2.80 12.84
C ALA A 132 0.66 3.29 11.39
N ALA A 133 0.09 4.46 11.12
CA ALA A 133 -0.03 5.00 9.76
C ALA A 133 -0.09 6.53 9.75
N SER A 134 0.18 7.13 8.59
CA SER A 134 0.20 8.59 8.45
C SER A 134 -1.16 9.20 8.11
N LYS A 135 -1.45 10.36 8.69
CA LYS A 135 -2.57 11.25 8.34
C LYS A 135 -2.21 12.30 7.28
N THR A 136 -0.92 12.42 6.95
CA THR A 136 -0.38 13.49 6.11
C THR A 136 0.49 12.91 4.99
N LEU A 137 1.20 13.76 4.25
CA LEU A 137 2.15 13.31 3.24
C LEU A 137 3.35 12.63 3.93
N THR A 138 3.63 11.39 3.56
CA THR A 138 4.83 10.69 4.04
C THR A 138 5.99 10.90 3.07
N GLY A 139 7.12 11.43 3.54
CA GLY A 139 8.35 11.62 2.76
C GLY A 139 9.01 12.97 2.97
N SER A 140 9.33 13.65 1.86
CA SER A 140 10.18 14.84 1.84
C SER A 140 9.54 16.06 2.50
N ALA A 141 10.26 16.67 3.45
CA ALA A 141 9.90 17.96 4.04
C ALA A 141 9.82 19.10 3.02
N ALA A 142 10.61 19.03 1.93
CA ALA A 142 10.55 20.01 0.85
C ALA A 142 9.22 19.97 0.07
N LEU A 143 8.47 18.86 0.18
CA LEU A 143 7.15 18.65 -0.43
C LEU A 143 6.03 18.69 0.62
N ASN A 144 6.29 19.26 1.80
CA ASN A 144 5.39 19.29 2.96
C ASN A 144 5.02 17.89 3.51
N GLY A 145 5.87 16.89 3.28
CA GLY A 145 5.76 15.60 3.93
C GLY A 145 6.64 15.48 5.16
N ASP A 146 6.37 14.47 5.97
CA ASP A 146 7.27 14.04 7.04
C ASP A 146 7.26 12.49 7.15
N TRP A 147 7.89 11.93 8.16
CA TRP A 147 7.95 10.47 8.37
C TRP A 147 7.14 10.03 9.59
N ASN A 148 6.28 10.91 10.10
CA ASN A 148 5.49 10.64 11.29
C ASN A 148 4.33 9.71 10.94
N LEU A 149 4.09 8.75 11.82
CA LEU A 149 2.90 7.90 11.78
C LEU A 149 1.98 8.37 12.92
N GLU A 150 1.17 9.39 12.62
CA GLU A 150 0.45 10.16 13.64
C GLU A 150 -0.71 9.39 14.27
N VAL A 151 -1.11 8.27 13.69
CA VAL A 151 -2.21 7.45 14.20
C VAL A 151 -1.73 6.06 14.51
N THR A 152 -2.02 5.61 15.73
CA THR A 152 -1.80 4.23 16.17
C THR A 152 -3.08 3.62 16.73
N THR A 153 -3.31 2.33 16.51
CA THR A 153 -4.46 1.60 17.10
C THR A 153 -4.22 1.11 18.53
N GLY A 154 -3.06 1.42 19.11
CA GLY A 154 -2.69 1.11 20.49
C GLY A 154 -1.31 1.67 20.85
N ASP A 155 -0.89 1.45 22.09
CA ASP A 155 0.42 1.89 22.58
C ASP A 155 1.54 1.11 21.89
N MET A 156 2.29 1.78 21.02
CA MET A 156 3.38 1.20 20.25
C MET A 156 4.62 2.10 20.39
N ASP A 157 5.78 1.48 20.60
CA ASP A 157 7.05 2.17 20.42
C ASP A 157 7.40 2.23 18.92
N LEU A 158 7.41 3.44 18.36
CA LEU A 158 7.59 3.65 16.93
C LEU A 158 9.08 3.68 16.56
N SER A 159 9.65 2.51 16.32
CA SER A 159 10.95 2.39 15.64
C SER A 159 10.73 2.34 14.13
N LEU A 160 10.98 3.44 13.42
CA LEU A 160 10.86 3.46 11.96
C LEU A 160 11.96 2.63 11.27
N ALA A 161 11.68 2.08 10.09
CA ALA A 161 12.62 1.22 9.35
C ALA A 161 13.86 1.94 8.79
N PHE A 162 13.81 3.28 8.70
CA PHE A 162 14.84 4.08 8.03
C PHE A 162 15.69 4.89 9.01
N THR A 163 16.95 5.10 8.65
CA THR A 163 17.84 6.02 9.35
C THR A 163 17.37 7.46 9.19
N SER A 164 17.66 8.32 10.18
CA SER A 164 17.34 9.75 10.09
C SER A 164 18.00 10.43 8.89
N HIS A 165 19.21 10.00 8.51
CA HIS A 165 19.91 10.49 7.32
C HIS A 165 19.15 10.18 6.03
N ALA A 166 18.61 8.96 5.90
CA ALA A 166 17.85 8.59 4.71
C ALA A 166 16.51 9.32 4.62
N MET A 167 15.78 9.40 5.74
CA MET A 167 14.51 10.13 5.82
C MET A 167 14.68 11.61 5.47
N PHE A 168 15.77 12.24 5.94
CA PHE A 168 16.09 13.63 5.64
C PHE A 168 16.41 13.88 4.17
N ASN A 169 17.11 12.95 3.51
CA ASN A 169 17.57 13.12 2.13
C ASN A 169 16.58 12.62 1.06
N TYR A 170 15.52 11.92 1.45
CA TYR A 170 14.50 11.44 0.52
C TYR A 170 13.75 12.62 -0.12
N GLN A 171 13.70 12.63 -1.46
CA GLN A 171 13.17 13.75 -2.23
C GLN A 171 11.72 13.55 -2.69
N GLY A 172 11.16 12.35 -2.51
CA GLY A 172 9.79 12.02 -2.92
C GLY A 172 8.77 12.14 -1.80
N VAL A 173 7.50 11.95 -2.13
CA VAL A 173 6.44 11.61 -1.19
C VAL A 173 5.72 10.36 -1.67
N LEU A 174 5.16 9.60 -0.73
CA LEU A 174 4.50 8.32 -0.97
C LEU A 174 3.03 8.48 -1.38
N SER A 175 2.71 9.54 -2.13
CA SER A 175 1.37 9.79 -2.67
C SER A 175 1.32 9.26 -4.08
N LEU A 176 0.16 8.75 -4.52
CA LEU A 176 -0.04 8.59 -5.96
C LEU A 176 0.08 9.95 -6.63
N THR A 177 0.95 10.06 -7.62
CA THR A 177 0.99 11.22 -8.49
C THR A 177 -0.17 11.09 -9.45
N LYS A 178 -1.22 11.89 -9.25
CA LYS A 178 -2.31 12.01 -10.23
C LYS A 178 -1.71 12.45 -11.56
N VAL A 179 -1.97 11.68 -12.62
CA VAL A 179 -1.57 12.06 -13.97
C VAL A 179 -2.67 12.94 -14.56
N GLY A 180 -2.37 14.22 -14.75
CA GLY A 180 -3.28 15.19 -15.35
C GLY A 180 -4.37 15.72 -14.41
N SER A 181 -5.21 16.60 -14.95
CA SER A 181 -6.40 17.11 -14.24
C SER A 181 -7.54 16.09 -14.31
N GLU A 182 -8.46 16.13 -13.35
CA GLU A 182 -9.73 15.42 -13.53
C GLU A 182 -10.47 15.98 -14.74
N PHE A 183 -11.08 15.09 -15.51
CA PHE A 183 -11.96 15.48 -16.60
C PHE A 183 -13.19 14.58 -16.57
N GLN A 184 -14.33 15.15 -16.91
CA GLN A 184 -15.58 14.43 -17.00
C GLN A 184 -15.57 13.54 -18.25
N VAL A 185 -15.86 12.25 -18.08
CA VAL A 185 -15.88 11.30 -19.20
C VAL A 185 -17.20 11.34 -19.96
N ASN A 186 -18.35 11.44 -19.28
CA ASN A 186 -19.65 11.46 -19.93
C ASN A 186 -19.96 12.85 -20.53
N THR A 187 -20.52 12.90 -21.74
CA THR A 187 -21.05 14.13 -22.35
C THR A 187 -22.50 14.41 -21.94
N TYR A 188 -23.26 13.36 -21.61
CA TYR A 188 -24.62 13.45 -21.09
C TYR A 188 -24.59 13.40 -19.56
N ALA A 189 -25.00 14.46 -18.90
CA ALA A 189 -24.89 14.63 -17.45
C ALA A 189 -26.24 14.68 -16.71
N SER A 190 -27.35 14.55 -17.44
CA SER A 190 -28.67 14.48 -16.81
C SER A 190 -28.92 13.11 -16.19
N ASN A 191 -29.72 13.08 -15.12
CA ASN A 191 -30.07 11.88 -14.35
C ASN A 191 -28.87 11.11 -13.81
N ALA A 192 -29.12 9.91 -13.28
CA ALA A 192 -28.10 9.09 -12.66
C ALA A 192 -27.11 8.56 -13.71
N GLN A 193 -25.82 8.74 -13.41
CA GLN A 193 -24.71 8.06 -14.06
C GLN A 193 -24.08 7.17 -12.99
N ALA A 194 -23.98 5.86 -13.23
CA ALA A 194 -23.59 4.90 -12.20
C ALA A 194 -22.70 3.79 -12.75
N ASN A 195 -22.07 3.03 -11.84
CA ASN A 195 -21.34 1.80 -12.13
C ASN A 195 -20.26 1.96 -13.24
N PRO A 196 -19.31 2.90 -13.09
CA PRO A 196 -18.24 3.04 -14.08
C PRO A 196 -17.31 1.83 -14.06
N SER A 197 -16.79 1.46 -15.24
CA SER A 197 -15.75 0.45 -15.42
C SER A 197 -14.75 0.93 -16.47
N ILE A 198 -13.46 0.80 -16.20
CA ILE A 198 -12.37 1.29 -17.04
C ILE A 198 -11.45 0.15 -17.48
N THR A 199 -10.95 0.22 -18.72
CA THR A 199 -9.86 -0.63 -19.20
C THR A 199 -8.84 0.22 -19.95
N THR A 200 -7.56 -0.14 -19.87
CA THR A 200 -6.50 0.44 -20.71
C THR A 200 -6.46 -0.24 -22.08
N LEU A 201 -5.96 0.48 -23.07
CA LEU A 201 -5.78 0.03 -24.45
C LEU A 201 -4.29 -0.10 -24.78
N LYS A 202 -3.99 -0.93 -25.77
CA LYS A 202 -2.60 -1.18 -26.23
C LYS A 202 -1.88 0.07 -26.73
N ASP A 203 -2.62 1.09 -27.17
CA ASP A 203 -2.07 2.36 -27.63
C ASP A 203 -1.90 3.40 -26.51
N GLY A 204 -2.04 2.99 -25.25
CA GLY A 204 -1.90 3.86 -24.08
C GLY A 204 -3.14 4.71 -23.77
N GLY A 205 -4.21 4.58 -24.57
CA GLY A 205 -5.51 5.13 -24.21
C GLY A 205 -6.24 4.27 -23.16
N PHE A 206 -7.46 4.68 -22.83
CA PHE A 206 -8.37 3.93 -21.97
C PHE A 206 -9.78 4.01 -22.53
N VAL A 207 -10.64 3.08 -22.14
CA VAL A 207 -12.09 3.14 -22.39
C VAL A 207 -12.77 3.09 -21.04
N VAL A 208 -13.71 4.00 -20.82
CA VAL A 208 -14.61 3.98 -19.67
C VAL A 208 -16.01 3.64 -20.16
N THR A 209 -16.66 2.73 -19.46
CA THR A 209 -18.07 2.39 -19.63
C THR A 209 -18.82 2.73 -18.35
N TRP A 210 -20.08 3.11 -18.46
CA TRP A 210 -20.94 3.45 -17.32
C TRP A 210 -22.41 3.20 -17.66
N GLN A 211 -23.25 3.13 -16.64
CA GLN A 211 -24.70 3.08 -16.76
C GLN A 211 -25.28 4.50 -16.71
N SER A 212 -26.22 4.81 -17.59
CA SER A 212 -26.89 6.12 -17.65
C SER A 212 -28.40 5.94 -17.68
N ASP A 213 -29.11 6.76 -16.91
CA ASP A 213 -30.58 6.70 -16.77
C ASP A 213 -31.29 7.66 -17.74
N VAL A 214 -32.22 7.09 -18.52
CA VAL A 214 -33.11 7.75 -19.49
C VAL A 214 -32.35 8.49 -20.60
N GLN A 215 -31.06 8.22 -20.81
CA GLN A 215 -30.27 8.93 -21.83
C GLN A 215 -30.72 8.62 -23.26
N ASP A 216 -31.22 7.42 -23.53
CA ASP A 216 -31.85 7.03 -24.80
C ASP A 216 -33.38 7.15 -24.79
N GLY A 217 -33.95 7.68 -23.71
CA GLY A 217 -35.40 7.75 -23.49
C GLY A 217 -36.02 6.49 -22.88
N SER A 218 -35.23 5.46 -22.53
CA SER A 218 -35.72 4.21 -21.95
C SER A 218 -34.84 3.66 -20.83
N GLY A 219 -35.11 4.07 -19.58
CA GLY A 219 -34.48 3.50 -18.40
C GLY A 219 -32.94 3.47 -18.46
N ASN A 220 -32.33 2.45 -17.87
CA ASN A 220 -30.88 2.35 -17.79
C ASN A 220 -30.25 1.74 -19.05
N GLY A 221 -29.31 2.46 -19.67
CA GLY A 221 -28.46 1.97 -20.76
C GLY A 221 -26.98 1.93 -20.38
N VAL A 222 -26.17 1.16 -21.10
CA VAL A 222 -24.70 1.15 -20.97
C VAL A 222 -24.09 2.02 -22.05
N TYR A 223 -23.24 2.95 -21.64
CA TYR A 223 -22.55 3.92 -22.49
C TYR A 223 -21.05 3.82 -22.29
N GLY A 224 -20.28 4.29 -23.27
CA GLY A 224 -18.83 4.29 -23.15
C GLY A 224 -18.18 5.38 -23.98
N GLN A 225 -17.01 5.81 -23.52
CA GLN A 225 -16.14 6.76 -24.19
C GLN A 225 -14.69 6.32 -24.06
N ARG A 226 -13.91 6.72 -25.06
CA ARG A 226 -12.49 6.47 -25.20
C ARG A 226 -11.76 7.80 -25.25
#